data_AF-A0A2A9FDI3-F1
#
_entry.id   AF-A0A2A9FDI3-F1
#
_cell.length_a   1.000
_cell.length_b   1.000
_cell.length_c   1.000
_cell.angle_alpha   90.00
_cell.angle_beta   90.00
_cell.angle_gamma   90.00
#
_symmetry.space_group_name_H-M   'P 1'
#
loop_
_entity.id
_entity.type
_entity.pdbx_description
1 polymer ?
#
loop_
_entity_poly.entity_id
_entity_poly.type
_entity_poly.pdbx_seq_one_letter_code
_entity_poly.pdbx_strand_id
1 'polypeptide(L)'
;MSCPTYPVTVTREDNLWVSVVTDGLAEGTVGAADFEHFAEVDPGMREVIADLTSTEPDHFDISWRYEFSEQDHTALIREYQAAERVAAALAHWRDRARRRLVGELNGQLSQRALADLIGLSHQRIHQISHEPEFGEIDLIRPAPALVDALVDIAHHSPLAPAGADADSLRAKLHEVLEVVDG
;
A
#
# COMPACT_ATOMS: atom_id res chain seq x y z
N MET A 1 23.91 4.79 5.36
CA MET A 1 23.79 6.22 5.00
C MET A 1 22.30 6.53 5.08
N SER A 2 21.91 7.58 5.81
CA SER A 2 20.49 7.99 5.88
C SER A 2 20.10 8.64 4.55
N CYS A 3 18.97 8.22 4.00
CA CYS A 3 18.34 8.89 2.86
C CYS A 3 17.96 10.32 3.28
N PRO A 4 18.18 11.36 2.45
CA PRO A 4 17.67 12.69 2.77
C PRO A 4 16.14 12.67 2.80
N THR A 5 15.55 13.45 3.71
CA THR A 5 14.09 13.53 3.87
C THR A 5 13.63 14.96 3.66
N TYR A 6 12.65 15.15 2.78
CA TYR A 6 12.11 16.46 2.42
C TYR A 6 10.70 16.64 2.99
N PRO A 7 10.43 17.65 3.84
CA PRO A 7 9.10 17.91 4.33
C PRO A 7 8.25 18.59 3.25
N VAL A 8 7.10 17.99 2.93
CA VAL A 8 6.14 18.53 1.96
C VAL A 8 4.82 18.78 2.67
N THR A 9 4.31 20.01 2.56
CA THR A 9 2.96 20.35 3.02
C THR A 9 2.00 20.35 1.84
N VAL A 10 0.89 19.65 1.97
CA VAL A 10 -0.17 19.54 0.97
C VAL A 10 -1.42 20.26 1.48
N THR A 11 -1.91 21.22 0.70
CA THR A 11 -3.14 21.97 0.95
C THR A 11 -4.13 21.80 -0.22
N ARG A 12 -5.35 22.31 -0.05
CA ARG A 12 -6.38 22.34 -1.09
C ARG A 12 -6.79 23.80 -1.34
N GLU A 13 -6.42 24.34 -2.50
CA GLU A 13 -6.63 25.75 -2.87
C GLU A 13 -7.19 25.83 -4.28
N ASP A 14 -8.20 26.67 -4.52
CA ASP A 14 -8.81 26.88 -5.85
C ASP A 14 -9.13 25.60 -6.64
N ASN A 15 -9.55 24.54 -5.93
CA ASN A 15 -9.83 23.22 -6.50
C ASN A 15 -8.60 22.52 -7.12
N LEU A 16 -7.40 22.86 -6.65
CA LEU A 16 -6.11 22.20 -6.91
C LEU A 16 -5.47 21.71 -5.61
N TRP A 17 -4.70 20.64 -5.70
CA TRP A 17 -3.86 20.14 -4.62
C TRP A 17 -2.52 20.85 -4.71
N VAL A 18 -2.26 21.76 -3.77
CA VAL A 18 -1.03 22.54 -3.75
C VAL A 18 -0.06 21.84 -2.81
N SER A 19 1.16 21.61 -3.27
CA SER A 19 2.21 20.93 -2.49
C SER A 19 3.46 21.78 -2.46
N VAL A 20 4.00 22.02 -1.26
CA VAL A 20 5.15 22.90 -1.04
C VAL A 20 6.21 22.23 -0.19
N VAL A 21 7.46 22.24 -0.68
CA VAL A 21 8.68 21.88 0.07
C VAL A 21 9.50 23.14 0.33
N THR A 22 9.74 23.42 1.61
CA THR A 22 10.45 24.63 2.07
C THR A 22 11.79 24.35 2.75
N ASP A 23 12.09 23.08 3.05
CA ASP A 23 13.28 22.68 3.78
C ASP A 23 13.96 21.47 3.09
N GLY A 24 15.24 21.26 3.39
CA GLY A 24 16.09 20.24 2.77
C GLY A 24 16.65 20.63 1.39
N LEU A 25 16.17 21.71 0.79
CA LEU A 25 16.65 22.25 -0.49
C LEU A 25 17.82 23.23 -0.32
N ALA A 26 18.46 23.61 -1.43
CA ALA A 26 19.48 24.65 -1.43
C ALA A 26 18.93 25.99 -0.89
N GLU A 27 19.76 26.76 -0.20
CA GLU A 27 19.36 28.02 0.44
C GLU A 27 18.65 28.95 -0.56
N GLY A 28 17.45 29.40 -0.19
CA GLY A 28 16.60 30.26 -1.03
C GLY A 28 15.78 29.52 -2.09
N THR A 29 15.80 28.19 -2.14
CA THR A 29 15.00 27.38 -3.08
C THR A 29 13.73 26.89 -2.41
N VAL A 30 12.60 27.06 -3.09
CA VAL A 30 11.29 26.51 -2.69
C VAL A 30 10.77 25.69 -3.86
N GLY A 31 10.34 24.46 -3.59
CA GLY A 31 9.63 23.64 -4.57
C GLY A 31 8.13 23.74 -4.31
N ALA A 32 7.35 24.10 -5.32
CA ALA A 32 5.90 24.14 -5.25
C ALA A 32 5.29 23.62 -6.54
N ALA A 33 4.20 22.85 -6.43
CA ALA A 33 3.45 22.33 -7.57
C ALA A 33 1.97 22.17 -7.23
N ASP A 34 1.14 22.33 -8.27
CA ASP A 34 -0.31 22.23 -8.19
C ASP A 34 -0.79 21.03 -9.02
N PHE A 35 -1.70 20.22 -8.46
CA PHE A 35 -2.22 19.01 -9.09
C PHE A 35 -3.75 19.00 -9.16
N GLU A 36 -4.31 18.48 -10.26
CA GLU A 36 -5.75 18.33 -10.39
C GLU A 36 -6.26 17.18 -9.51
N HIS A 37 -5.48 16.11 -9.40
CA HIS A 37 -5.83 14.91 -8.68
C HIS A 37 -4.85 14.61 -7.54
N PHE A 38 -5.39 14.16 -6.40
CA PHE A 38 -4.57 13.83 -5.22
C PHE A 38 -3.55 12.72 -5.51
N ALA A 39 -3.92 11.78 -6.40
CA ALA A 39 -3.04 10.68 -6.81
C ALA A 39 -1.78 11.13 -7.55
N GLU A 40 -1.76 12.37 -8.06
CA GLU A 40 -0.61 12.94 -8.78
C GLU A 40 0.40 13.60 -7.83
N VAL A 41 0.00 13.90 -6.59
CA VAL A 41 0.81 14.65 -5.62
C VAL A 41 2.12 13.93 -5.30
N ASP A 42 2.09 12.63 -4.97
CA ASP A 42 3.30 11.87 -4.64
C ASP A 42 4.27 11.75 -5.82
N PRO A 43 3.88 11.21 -6.99
CA PRO A 43 4.80 11.09 -8.13
C PRO A 43 5.26 12.47 -8.62
N GLY A 44 4.38 13.47 -8.66
CA GLY A 44 4.71 14.81 -9.12
C GLY A 44 5.68 15.54 -8.18
N MET A 45 5.49 15.47 -6.86
CA MET A 45 6.43 16.10 -5.94
C MET A 45 7.79 15.39 -5.90
N ARG A 46 7.82 14.08 -6.14
CA ARG A 46 9.09 13.37 -6.31
C ARG A 46 9.85 13.88 -7.53
N GLU A 47 9.18 14.08 -8.66
CA GLU A 47 9.81 14.69 -9.84
C GLU A 47 10.33 16.11 -9.54
N VAL A 48 9.52 16.95 -8.89
CA VAL A 48 9.93 18.31 -8.49
C VAL A 48 11.18 18.30 -7.60
N ILE A 49 11.21 17.46 -6.57
CA ILE A 49 12.37 17.37 -5.67
C ILE A 49 13.59 16.80 -6.41
N ALA A 50 13.40 15.77 -7.24
CA ALA A 50 14.46 15.18 -8.05
C ALA A 50 15.13 16.22 -8.96
N ASP A 51 14.33 17.04 -9.65
CA ASP A 51 14.80 18.11 -10.52
C ASP A 51 15.57 19.19 -9.75
N LEU A 52 15.03 19.63 -8.60
CA LEU A 52 15.67 20.66 -7.77
C LEU A 52 16.96 20.18 -7.09
N THR A 53 17.09 18.88 -6.83
CA THR A 53 18.22 18.29 -6.10
C THR A 53 19.19 17.54 -6.99
N SER A 54 18.90 17.41 -8.30
CA SER A 54 19.66 16.56 -9.23
C SER A 54 19.85 15.13 -8.72
N THR A 55 18.82 14.58 -8.06
CA THR A 55 18.81 13.25 -7.44
C THR A 55 17.71 12.40 -8.06
N GLU A 56 17.84 11.07 -8.04
CA GLU A 56 16.77 10.20 -8.55
C GLU A 56 15.55 10.20 -7.60
N PRO A 57 14.31 10.10 -8.12
CA PRO A 57 13.07 10.09 -7.31
C PRO A 57 13.00 9.07 -6.17
N ASP A 58 13.78 7.99 -6.26
CA ASP A 58 13.83 6.88 -5.30
C ASP A 58 15.01 6.98 -4.31
N HIS A 59 15.85 8.01 -4.45
CA HIS A 59 17.04 8.24 -3.61
C HIS A 59 16.80 9.27 -2.49
N PHE A 60 15.55 9.57 -2.18
CA PHE A 60 15.14 10.39 -1.04
C PHE A 60 13.75 10.01 -0.53
N ASP A 61 13.49 10.42 0.70
CA ASP A 61 12.18 10.27 1.35
C ASP A 61 11.42 11.60 1.38
N ILE A 62 10.10 11.51 1.41
CA ILE A 62 9.23 12.67 1.61
C ILE A 62 8.50 12.51 2.95
N SER A 63 8.61 13.52 3.81
CA SER A 63 7.80 13.64 5.02
C SER A 63 6.56 14.47 4.72
N TRP A 64 5.44 13.77 4.52
CA TRP A 64 4.16 14.40 4.18
C TRP A 64 3.48 15.03 5.39
N ARG A 65 3.01 16.27 5.22
CA ARG A 65 2.05 16.97 6.07
C ARG A 65 0.83 17.37 5.24
N TYR A 66 -0.36 17.09 5.74
CA TYR A 66 -1.61 17.42 5.05
C TYR A 66 -2.40 18.44 5.89
N GLU A 67 -2.58 19.64 5.37
CA GLU A 67 -3.22 20.75 6.09
C GLU A 67 -4.45 21.24 5.33
N PHE A 68 -5.62 21.20 5.98
CA PHE A 68 -6.88 21.66 5.41
C PHE A 68 -7.64 22.47 6.44
N SER A 69 -8.23 23.60 6.03
CA SER A 69 -8.94 24.51 6.95
C SER A 69 -8.14 24.85 8.22
N GLU A 70 -6.83 25.09 8.05
CA GLU A 70 -5.88 25.40 9.15
C GLU A 70 -5.69 24.26 10.17
N GLN A 71 -6.08 23.03 9.83
CA GLN A 71 -5.95 21.85 10.69
C GLN A 71 -5.02 20.81 10.05
N ASP A 72 -4.17 20.21 10.87
CA ASP A 72 -3.32 19.09 10.48
C ASP A 72 -4.13 17.79 10.47
N HIS A 73 -4.26 17.20 9.29
CA HIS A 73 -4.97 15.94 9.05
C HIS A 73 -4.03 14.77 8.71
N THR A 74 -2.72 14.95 8.94
CA THR A 74 -1.69 14.00 8.51
C THR A 74 -1.90 12.61 9.06
N ALA A 75 -2.20 12.49 10.36
CA ALA A 75 -2.42 11.19 11.00
C ALA A 75 -3.60 10.44 10.38
N LEU A 76 -4.74 11.13 10.16
CA LEU A 76 -5.94 10.53 9.60
C LEU A 76 -5.74 10.06 8.16
N ILE A 77 -5.07 10.84 7.33
CA ILE A 77 -4.78 10.47 5.94
C ILE A 77 -3.81 9.29 5.88
N ARG A 78 -2.76 9.29 6.72
CA ARG A 78 -1.82 8.17 6.80
C ARG A 78 -2.51 6.88 7.25
N GLU A 79 -3.41 6.96 8.23
CA GLU A 79 -4.22 5.83 8.67
C GLU A 79 -5.08 5.28 7.53
N TYR A 80 -5.80 6.15 6.81
CA TYR A 80 -6.60 5.75 5.66
C TYR A 80 -5.76 5.10 4.55
N GLN A 81 -4.66 5.73 4.14
CA GLN A 81 -3.76 5.19 3.12
C GLN A 81 -3.17 3.84 3.52
N ALA A 82 -2.84 3.66 4.80
CA ALA A 82 -2.32 2.39 5.30
C ALA A 82 -3.41 1.29 5.27
N ALA A 83 -4.65 1.61 5.65
CA ALA A 83 -5.78 0.70 5.54
C ALA A 83 -6.05 0.28 4.08
N GLU A 84 -5.99 1.21 3.12
CA GLU A 84 -6.13 0.92 1.69
C GLU A 84 -5.01 -0.01 1.18
N ARG A 85 -3.75 0.20 1.60
CA ARG A 85 -2.64 -0.71 1.23
C ARG A 85 -2.90 -2.14 1.70
N VAL A 86 -3.41 -2.31 2.92
CA VAL A 86 -3.76 -3.64 3.43
C VAL A 86 -4.96 -4.23 2.72
N ALA A 87 -6.00 -3.45 2.45
CA ALA A 87 -7.16 -3.91 1.69
C ALA A 87 -6.74 -4.39 0.28
N ALA A 88 -5.87 -3.65 -0.40
CA ALA A 88 -5.33 -4.03 -1.71
C ALA A 88 -4.49 -5.31 -1.63
N ALA A 89 -3.59 -5.41 -0.65
CA ALA A 89 -2.75 -6.61 -0.46
C ALA A 89 -3.59 -7.85 -0.15
N LEU A 90 -4.61 -7.73 0.71
CA LEU A 90 -5.57 -8.80 1.02
C LEU A 90 -6.41 -9.20 -0.19
N ALA A 91 -6.88 -8.23 -0.97
CA ALA A 91 -7.62 -8.50 -2.20
C ALA A 91 -6.75 -9.30 -3.19
N HIS A 92 -5.50 -8.89 -3.37
CA HIS A 92 -4.55 -9.59 -4.23
C HIS A 92 -4.25 -11.02 -3.74
N TRP A 93 -4.01 -11.19 -2.43
CA TRP A 93 -3.81 -12.52 -1.83
C TRP A 93 -5.04 -13.41 -2.02
N ARG A 94 -6.24 -12.90 -1.73
CA ARG A 94 -7.51 -13.63 -1.90
C ARG A 94 -7.70 -14.07 -3.35
N ASP A 95 -7.40 -13.21 -4.31
CA ASP A 95 -7.55 -13.53 -5.73
C ASP A 95 -6.53 -14.60 -6.16
N ARG A 96 -5.29 -14.58 -5.64
CA ARG A 96 -4.33 -15.67 -5.85
C ARG A 96 -4.80 -16.99 -5.25
N ALA A 97 -5.28 -16.98 -4.00
CA ALA A 97 -5.81 -18.17 -3.33
C ALA A 97 -6.99 -18.78 -4.12
N ARG A 98 -7.89 -17.93 -4.63
CA ARG A 98 -9.02 -18.36 -5.50
C ARG A 98 -8.53 -19.00 -6.79
N ARG A 99 -7.58 -18.39 -7.50
CA ARG A 99 -7.02 -18.96 -8.74
C ARG A 99 -6.41 -20.33 -8.48
N ARG A 100 -5.62 -20.46 -7.41
CA ARG A 100 -5.02 -21.73 -7.00
C ARG A 100 -6.07 -22.80 -6.72
N LEU A 101 -7.07 -22.49 -5.91
CA LEU A 101 -8.14 -23.43 -5.55
C LEU A 101 -8.92 -23.88 -6.80
N VAL A 102 -9.24 -22.95 -7.71
CA VAL A 102 -9.89 -23.28 -8.98
C VAL A 102 -8.99 -24.15 -9.83
N GLY A 103 -7.70 -23.83 -9.98
CA GLY A 103 -6.73 -24.63 -10.73
C GLY A 103 -6.58 -26.06 -10.21
N GLU A 104 -6.39 -26.23 -8.89
CA GLU A 104 -6.21 -27.54 -8.25
C GLU A 104 -7.46 -28.43 -8.35
N LEU A 105 -8.66 -27.85 -8.19
CA LEU A 105 -9.92 -28.60 -8.18
C LEU A 105 -10.61 -28.68 -9.55
N ASN A 106 -10.09 -27.99 -10.57
CA ASN A 106 -10.62 -28.08 -11.92
C ASN A 106 -10.50 -29.52 -12.45
N GLY A 107 -11.58 -30.06 -13.00
CA GLY A 107 -11.65 -31.48 -13.42
C GLY A 107 -11.96 -32.47 -12.28
N GLN A 108 -11.79 -32.08 -11.02
CA GLN A 108 -12.25 -32.86 -9.85
C GLN A 108 -13.69 -32.49 -9.46
N LEU A 109 -14.00 -31.20 -9.51
CA LEU A 109 -15.34 -30.66 -9.24
C LEU A 109 -15.93 -30.03 -10.51
N SER A 110 -17.27 -30.03 -10.59
CA SER A 110 -17.96 -29.25 -11.61
C SER A 110 -17.75 -27.75 -11.37
N GLN A 111 -17.72 -26.94 -12.42
CA GLN A 111 -17.60 -25.48 -12.31
C GLN A 111 -18.72 -24.85 -11.46
N ARG A 112 -19.91 -25.47 -11.43
CA ARG A 112 -21.02 -25.04 -10.57
C ARG A 112 -20.75 -25.30 -9.09
N ALA A 113 -20.16 -26.45 -8.75
CA ALA A 113 -19.76 -26.75 -7.38
C ALA A 113 -18.60 -25.87 -6.92
N LEU A 114 -17.65 -25.54 -7.82
CA LEU A 114 -16.59 -24.57 -7.54
C LEU A 114 -17.16 -23.17 -7.30
N ALA A 115 -18.07 -22.71 -8.16
CA ALA A 115 -18.76 -21.43 -8.01
C ALA A 115 -19.45 -21.29 -6.64
N ASP A 116 -20.16 -22.34 -6.22
CA ASP A 116 -20.82 -22.43 -4.92
C ASP A 116 -19.81 -22.39 -3.75
N LEU A 117 -18.75 -23.23 -3.82
CA LEU A 117 -17.71 -23.32 -2.80
C LEU A 117 -17.04 -21.97 -2.50
N ILE A 118 -16.71 -21.20 -3.54
CA ILE A 118 -15.96 -19.94 -3.38
C ILE A 118 -16.84 -18.70 -3.40
N GLY A 119 -18.16 -18.88 -3.47
CA GLY A 119 -19.16 -17.80 -3.50
C GLY A 119 -19.02 -16.87 -4.70
N LEU A 120 -18.65 -17.39 -5.88
CA LEU A 120 -18.51 -16.61 -7.11
C LEU A 120 -19.54 -17.03 -8.16
N SER A 121 -19.74 -16.18 -9.16
CA SER A 121 -20.56 -16.53 -10.32
C SER A 121 -19.84 -17.53 -11.21
N HIS A 122 -20.62 -18.32 -11.97
CA HIS A 122 -20.10 -19.28 -12.93
C HIS A 122 -19.21 -18.61 -14.00
N GLN A 123 -19.57 -17.39 -14.45
CA GLN A 123 -18.77 -16.61 -15.38
C GLN A 123 -17.40 -16.26 -14.79
N ARG A 124 -17.32 -15.93 -13.50
CA ARG A 124 -16.06 -15.59 -12.85
C ARG A 124 -15.15 -16.82 -12.70
N ILE A 125 -15.72 -18.00 -12.40
CA ILE A 125 -14.98 -19.27 -12.43
C ILE A 125 -14.39 -19.53 -13.81
N HIS A 126 -15.20 -19.35 -14.85
CA HIS A 126 -14.76 -19.56 -16.22
C HIS A 126 -13.59 -18.62 -16.60
N GLN A 127 -13.65 -17.34 -16.22
CA GLN A 127 -12.56 -16.39 -16.43
C GLN A 127 -11.27 -16.83 -15.71
N ILE A 128 -11.38 -17.19 -14.43
CA ILE A 128 -10.24 -17.65 -13.62
C ILE A 128 -9.59 -18.90 -14.23
N SER A 129 -10.40 -19.84 -14.74
CA SER A 129 -9.91 -21.10 -15.31
C SER A 129 -9.19 -20.94 -16.65
N HIS A 130 -9.29 -19.78 -17.30
CA HIS A 130 -8.68 -19.50 -18.61
C HIS A 130 -7.62 -18.39 -18.55
N GLU A 131 -7.35 -17.82 -17.37
CA GLU A 131 -6.18 -16.96 -17.17
C GLU A 131 -4.91 -17.84 -17.09
N PRO A 132 -3.81 -17.49 -17.78
CA PRO A 132 -2.58 -18.27 -17.72
C PRO A 132 -2.07 -18.35 -16.28
N GLU A 133 -1.70 -19.56 -15.84
CA GLU A 133 -1.08 -19.79 -14.54
C GLU A 133 0.24 -19.02 -14.47
N PHE A 134 0.31 -18.02 -13.58
CA PHE A 134 1.61 -17.50 -13.16
C PHE A 134 2.30 -18.61 -12.37
N GLY A 135 3.41 -19.10 -12.93
CA GLY A 135 4.11 -20.31 -12.49
C GLY A 135 4.50 -20.30 -11.01
N GLU A 136 4.54 -21.51 -10.45
CA GLU A 136 5.23 -21.95 -9.24
C GLU A 136 5.71 -20.82 -8.29
N ILE A 137 4.81 -20.33 -7.43
CA ILE A 137 5.20 -19.51 -6.28
C ILE A 137 4.82 -20.23 -5.00
N ASP A 138 5.85 -20.40 -4.18
CA ASP A 138 5.95 -21.07 -2.90
C ASP A 138 4.78 -20.78 -1.94
N LEU A 139 4.47 -21.81 -1.17
CA LEU A 139 3.23 -22.08 -0.44
C LEU A 139 2.87 -21.05 0.65
N ILE A 140 1.58 -20.68 0.67
CA ILE A 140 0.74 -20.39 1.86
C ILE A 140 1.20 -19.21 2.76
N ARG A 141 2.33 -18.57 2.48
CA ARG A 141 2.70 -17.36 3.22
C ARG A 141 2.01 -16.14 2.64
N PRO A 142 1.46 -15.26 3.48
CA PRO A 142 1.08 -13.91 3.05
C PRO A 142 2.31 -13.30 2.36
N ALA A 143 2.09 -12.58 1.24
CA ALA A 143 3.21 -11.93 0.56
C ALA A 143 3.96 -11.07 1.59
N PRO A 144 5.30 -10.97 1.53
CA PRO A 144 6.06 -10.06 2.39
C PRO A 144 5.44 -8.66 2.43
N ALA A 145 4.95 -8.17 1.28
CA ALA A 145 4.20 -6.91 1.18
C ALA A 145 2.94 -6.81 2.05
N LEU A 146 2.20 -7.90 2.29
CA LEU A 146 1.05 -7.91 3.20
C LEU A 146 1.50 -7.84 4.66
N VAL A 147 2.56 -8.54 5.01
CA VAL A 147 3.15 -8.50 6.36
C VAL A 147 3.72 -7.11 6.64
N ASP A 148 4.47 -6.53 5.69
CA ASP A 148 5.04 -5.20 5.79
C ASP A 148 3.96 -4.13 5.87
N ALA A 149 2.88 -4.23 5.06
CA ALA A 149 1.75 -3.32 5.15
C ALA A 149 1.02 -3.39 6.52
N LEU A 150 0.89 -4.59 7.09
CA LEU A 150 0.28 -4.78 8.41
C LEU A 150 1.18 -4.25 9.54
N VAL A 151 2.51 -4.39 9.40
CA VAL A 151 3.50 -3.81 10.34
C VAL A 151 3.51 -2.28 10.24
N ASP A 152 3.45 -1.71 9.03
CA ASP A 152 3.35 -0.26 8.82
C ASP A 152 2.09 0.32 9.46
N ILE A 153 0.93 -0.33 9.33
CA ILE A 153 -0.30 0.07 10.04
C ILE A 153 -0.04 0.08 11.54
N ALA A 154 0.54 -0.99 12.08
CA ALA A 154 0.75 -1.10 13.50
C ALA A 154 1.78 -0.09 14.04
N HIS A 155 2.70 0.42 13.21
CA HIS A 155 3.61 1.51 13.61
C HIS A 155 2.97 2.89 13.57
N HIS A 156 2.04 3.11 12.65
CA HIS A 156 1.40 4.42 12.46
C HIS A 156 0.03 4.52 13.11
N SER A 157 -0.48 3.44 13.70
CA SER A 157 -1.75 3.41 14.40
C SER A 157 -1.64 4.07 15.78
N PRO A 158 -2.51 5.03 16.12
CA PRO A 158 -2.60 5.58 17.48
C PRO A 158 -3.08 4.54 18.52
N LEU A 159 -3.52 3.35 18.07
CA LEU A 159 -3.95 2.22 18.88
C LEU A 159 -2.87 1.13 19.02
N ALA A 160 -1.67 1.35 18.48
CA ALA A 160 -0.55 0.45 18.65
C ALA A 160 -0.23 0.28 20.14
N PRO A 161 -0.04 -0.96 20.64
CA PRO A 161 0.41 -1.14 22.02
C PRO A 161 1.76 -0.43 22.20
N ALA A 162 1.82 0.48 23.17
CA ALA A 162 3.02 1.28 23.43
C ALA A 162 4.24 0.37 23.61
N GLY A 163 5.24 0.53 22.74
CA GLY A 163 6.49 -0.23 22.77
C GLY A 163 6.54 -1.50 21.89
N ALA A 164 5.57 -1.71 20.99
CA ALA A 164 5.70 -2.77 19.99
C ALA A 164 6.64 -2.34 18.85
N ASP A 165 7.81 -2.97 18.77
CA ASP A 165 8.71 -2.80 17.63
C ASP A 165 8.22 -3.59 16.40
N ALA A 166 8.74 -3.23 15.22
CA ALA A 166 8.35 -3.79 13.92
C ALA A 166 8.54 -5.31 13.88
N ASP A 167 9.59 -5.80 14.54
CA ASP A 167 9.97 -7.21 14.53
C ASP A 167 9.04 -8.03 15.43
N SER A 168 8.58 -7.47 16.54
CA SER A 168 7.58 -8.07 17.43
C SER A 168 6.19 -8.16 16.78
N LEU A 169 5.80 -7.12 16.03
CA LEU A 169 4.57 -7.12 15.25
C LEU A 169 4.64 -8.11 14.09
N ARG A 170 5.77 -8.14 13.38
CA ARG A 170 6.05 -9.10 12.30
C ARG A 170 6.00 -10.54 12.84
N ALA A 171 6.62 -10.81 13.98
CA ALA A 171 6.61 -12.13 14.62
C ALA A 171 5.18 -12.57 15.02
N LYS A 172 4.39 -11.68 15.62
CA LYS A 172 2.99 -11.98 15.97
C LYS A 172 2.09 -12.18 14.75
N LEU A 173 2.31 -11.41 13.69
CA LEU A 173 1.61 -11.59 12.42
C LEU A 173 1.94 -12.94 11.79
N HIS A 174 3.23 -13.32 11.79
CA HIS A 174 3.64 -14.66 11.37
C HIS A 174 3.01 -15.76 12.23
N GLU A 175 2.99 -15.62 13.56
CA GLU A 175 2.34 -16.58 14.48
C GLU A 175 0.84 -16.74 14.18
N VAL A 176 0.11 -15.64 14.01
CA VAL A 176 -1.33 -15.67 13.66
C VAL A 176 -1.57 -16.28 12.28
N LEU A 177 -0.66 -16.07 11.34
CA LEU A 177 -0.79 -16.56 9.96
C LEU A 177 -0.35 -18.03 9.83
N GLU A 178 0.52 -18.54 10.72
CA GLU A 178 0.88 -19.97 10.81
C GLU A 178 -0.17 -20.81 11.54
N VAL A 179 -0.99 -20.23 12.43
CA VAL A 179 -2.10 -20.95 13.11
C VAL A 179 -3.23 -21.36 12.14
N VAL A 180 -3.25 -20.82 10.92
CA VAL A 180 -4.24 -21.20 9.88
C VAL A 180 -3.86 -22.50 9.15
N ASP A 181 -2.65 -23.04 9.39
CA ASP A 181 -2.15 -24.30 8.78
C ASP A 181 -2.30 -25.54 9.69
N GLY A 182 -3.09 -25.45 10.78
CA GLY A 182 -3.38 -26.54 11.71
C GLY A 182 -4.73 -27.22 11.50
#